data_AF-A0A554X682-F1
#
_entry.id   AF-A0A554X682-F1
#
_cell.length_a   1.000
_cell.length_b   1.000
_cell.length_c   1.000
_cell.angle_alpha   90.00
_cell.angle_beta   90.00
_cell.angle_gamma   90.00
#
_symmetry.space_group_name_H-M   'P 1'
#
loop_
_entity.id
_entity.type
_entity.pdbx_description
1 polymer ?
#
loop_
_entity_poly.entity_id
_entity_poly.type
_entity_poly.pdbx_seq_one_letter_code
_entity_poly.pdbx_strand_id
1 'polypeptide(L)'
;MKIVTVIGARPQFIKAAAVSRVIRDRYAGQIEEILVHTGQHYDENMSQVFFDELDIPRPRYNLEISGGNHGAMTGRMLEAVENVLLQERPDWVLVYGDTNSTLAGALAAAKLHMPVAHVEAGLRSFNMRMPEEINRILADRVSSMLFCPTETAVANLRAEGITNGVHNIGDVMYDIALFYRDQARRQSKCLQKLGLAEGGFVLATCHRAENTDNLERLKGIVTALGRIAARLPVVLPLHPRTRKLLIDHDLYGMLGSVKVTEPLPFLDMVALEQAANVILTDSGGVQKEAFFYGVPCITMRDETEWVETVGTGANRLVGASASAILAAFDDAMNKTRTAIHDKPYGDGDAAGKIVALLVQ
;
A
#
# COMPACT_ATOMS: atom_id res chain seq x y z
N MET A 1 -6.53 20.16 -20.39
CA MET A 1 -5.23 19.56 -20.05
C MET A 1 -5.33 18.05 -20.25
N LYS A 2 -4.29 17.40 -20.77
CA LYS A 2 -4.22 15.94 -20.95
C LYS A 2 -3.14 15.34 -20.05
N ILE A 3 -3.49 14.32 -19.29
CA ILE A 3 -2.58 13.56 -18.43
C ILE A 3 -2.50 12.12 -18.93
N VAL A 4 -1.29 11.59 -19.07
CA VAL A 4 -1.08 10.13 -19.22
C VAL A 4 -0.60 9.56 -17.89
N THR A 5 -1.40 8.66 -17.31
CA THR A 5 -1.10 7.97 -16.06
C THR A 5 -0.52 6.58 -16.37
N VAL A 6 0.74 6.33 -16.00
CA VAL A 6 1.42 5.04 -16.25
C VAL A 6 1.47 4.19 -14.97
N ILE A 7 0.88 3.00 -15.04
CA ILE A 7 0.76 2.06 -13.92
C ILE A 7 1.05 0.62 -14.37
N GLY A 8 1.59 -0.22 -13.49
CA GLY A 8 1.93 -1.60 -13.84
C GLY A 8 1.67 -2.64 -12.76
N ALA A 9 1.56 -2.20 -11.51
CA ALA A 9 1.39 -3.08 -10.37
C ALA A 9 0.19 -2.69 -9.52
N ARG A 10 -0.35 -3.67 -8.79
CA ARG A 10 -1.48 -3.50 -7.87
C ARG A 10 -1.38 -2.27 -6.93
N PRO A 11 -0.26 -2.00 -6.23
CA PRO A 11 -0.17 -0.80 -5.39
C PRO A 11 -0.33 0.50 -6.17
N GLN A 12 0.08 0.54 -7.44
CA GLN A 12 -0.07 1.72 -8.29
C GLN A 12 -1.53 1.90 -8.72
N PHE A 13 -2.27 0.82 -8.96
CA PHE A 13 -3.70 0.89 -9.28
C PHE A 13 -4.48 1.56 -8.16
N ILE A 14 -4.25 1.13 -6.91
CA ILE A 14 -4.92 1.67 -5.73
C ILE A 14 -4.64 3.17 -5.58
N LYS A 15 -3.38 3.59 -5.76
CA LYS A 15 -2.97 4.99 -5.68
C LYS A 15 -3.56 5.84 -6.81
N ALA A 16 -3.50 5.33 -8.04
CA ALA A 16 -4.09 6.00 -9.20
C ALA A 16 -5.60 6.19 -9.04
N ALA A 17 -6.31 5.22 -8.46
CA ALA A 17 -7.73 5.33 -8.15
C ALA A 17 -8.09 6.60 -7.37
N ALA A 18 -7.23 7.02 -6.43
CA ALA A 18 -7.46 8.20 -5.61
C ALA A 18 -7.45 9.48 -6.47
N VAL A 19 -6.43 9.60 -7.31
CA VAL A 19 -6.22 10.77 -8.17
C VAL A 19 -7.24 10.79 -9.31
N SER A 20 -7.44 9.66 -9.99
CA SER A 20 -8.44 9.52 -11.06
C SER A 20 -9.84 9.83 -10.58
N ARG A 21 -10.21 9.44 -9.35
CA ARG A 21 -11.50 9.80 -8.75
C ARG A 21 -11.65 11.31 -8.58
N VAL A 22 -10.62 12.00 -8.08
CA VAL A 22 -10.64 13.46 -7.97
C VAL A 22 -10.75 14.13 -9.34
N ILE A 23 -9.99 13.64 -10.33
CA ILE A 23 -10.07 14.15 -11.71
C ILE A 23 -11.49 14.01 -12.25
N ARG A 24 -12.07 12.81 -12.15
CA ARG A 24 -13.42 12.50 -12.61
C ARG A 24 -14.48 13.32 -11.89
N ASP A 25 -14.42 13.40 -10.56
CA ASP A 25 -15.52 13.95 -9.76
C ASP A 25 -15.46 15.48 -9.66
N ARG A 26 -14.26 16.08 -9.69
CA ARG A 26 -14.05 17.53 -9.47
C ARG A 26 -13.55 18.29 -10.71
N TYR A 27 -12.91 17.61 -11.66
CA TYR A 27 -12.25 18.24 -12.83
C TYR A 27 -12.71 17.66 -14.18
N ALA A 28 -13.87 16.98 -14.21
CA ALA A 28 -14.47 16.51 -15.45
C ALA A 28 -14.61 17.65 -16.46
N GLY A 29 -14.13 17.42 -17.68
CA GLY A 29 -14.14 18.40 -18.77
C GLY A 29 -12.96 19.39 -18.76
N GLN A 30 -12.17 19.46 -17.69
CA GLN A 30 -10.93 20.26 -17.65
C GLN A 30 -9.69 19.39 -17.91
N ILE A 31 -9.73 18.16 -17.41
CA ILE A 31 -8.64 17.19 -17.52
C ILE A 31 -9.13 15.95 -18.28
N GLU A 32 -8.44 15.59 -19.35
CA GLU A 32 -8.54 14.27 -19.97
C GLU A 32 -7.44 13.38 -19.38
N GLU A 33 -7.84 12.34 -18.64
CA GLU A 33 -6.90 11.34 -18.12
C GLU A 33 -6.88 10.10 -19.02
N ILE A 34 -5.67 9.64 -19.34
CA ILE A 34 -5.42 8.43 -20.13
C ILE A 34 -4.60 7.46 -19.29
N LEU A 35 -5.22 6.36 -18.87
CA LEU A 35 -4.53 5.31 -18.13
C LEU A 35 -3.82 4.35 -19.09
N VAL A 36 -2.53 4.12 -18.82
CA VAL A 36 -1.66 3.16 -19.50
C VAL A 36 -1.26 2.09 -18.49
N HIS A 37 -1.72 0.86 -18.71
CA HIS A 37 -1.29 -0.29 -17.94
C HIS A 37 -0.13 -1.00 -18.66
N THR A 38 1.04 -1.08 -18.03
CA THR A 38 2.21 -1.74 -18.63
C THR A 38 2.13 -3.26 -18.66
N GLY A 39 1.32 -3.89 -17.81
CA GLY A 39 1.24 -5.35 -17.66
C GLY A 39 2.22 -5.96 -16.64
N GLN A 40 2.98 -5.18 -15.86
CA GLN A 40 4.05 -5.71 -14.98
C GLN A 40 3.60 -6.84 -14.05
N HIS A 41 2.51 -6.66 -13.31
CA HIS A 41 1.90 -7.71 -12.48
C HIS A 41 0.52 -8.08 -13.08
N TYR A 42 0.53 -8.91 -14.13
CA TYR A 42 -0.69 -9.37 -14.76
C TYR A 42 -1.10 -10.75 -14.24
N ASP A 43 -2.17 -10.78 -13.45
CA ASP A 43 -3.02 -11.94 -13.23
C ASP A 43 -4.45 -11.48 -13.53
N GLU A 44 -5.06 -11.98 -14.61
CA GLU A 44 -6.36 -11.52 -15.13
C GLU A 44 -7.47 -11.55 -14.09
N ASN A 45 -7.53 -12.64 -13.31
CA ASN A 45 -8.57 -12.83 -12.31
C ASN A 45 -8.38 -11.87 -11.14
N MET A 46 -7.13 -11.53 -10.82
CA MET A 46 -6.83 -10.66 -9.70
C MET A 46 -6.94 -9.18 -10.09
N SER A 47 -6.47 -8.80 -11.27
CA SER A 47 -6.51 -7.40 -11.75
C SER A 47 -7.94 -6.92 -11.98
N GLN A 48 -8.78 -7.70 -12.68
CA GLN A 48 -10.14 -7.27 -13.03
C GLN A 48 -11.01 -7.04 -11.78
N VAL A 49 -10.92 -7.93 -10.79
CA VAL A 49 -11.63 -7.79 -9.51
C VAL A 49 -11.22 -6.50 -8.80
N PHE A 50 -9.93 -6.11 -8.84
CA PHE A 50 -9.51 -4.83 -8.26
C PHE A 50 -10.02 -3.62 -9.02
N PHE A 51 -10.03 -3.63 -10.37
CA PHE A 51 -10.61 -2.51 -11.13
C PHE A 51 -12.09 -2.33 -10.79
N ASP A 52 -12.83 -3.42 -10.67
CA ASP A 52 -14.26 -3.40 -10.38
C ASP A 52 -14.56 -3.06 -8.90
N GLU A 53 -13.82 -3.62 -7.94
CA GLU A 53 -14.00 -3.33 -6.50
C GLU A 53 -13.54 -1.92 -6.12
N LEU A 54 -12.52 -1.40 -6.80
CA LEU A 54 -11.93 -0.10 -6.48
C LEU A 54 -12.41 1.06 -7.37
N ASP A 55 -13.41 0.81 -8.23
CA ASP A 55 -13.97 1.79 -9.17
C ASP A 55 -12.87 2.51 -9.99
N ILE A 56 -11.87 1.75 -10.43
CA ILE A 56 -10.73 2.28 -11.19
C ILE A 56 -11.12 2.34 -12.67
N PRO A 57 -10.88 3.45 -13.38
CA PRO A 57 -11.10 3.52 -14.81
C PRO A 57 -10.32 2.43 -15.55
N ARG A 58 -10.94 1.82 -16.56
CA ARG A 58 -10.24 0.85 -17.41
C ARG A 58 -9.13 1.56 -18.18
N PRO A 59 -7.93 0.98 -18.28
CA PRO A 59 -6.84 1.56 -19.03
C PRO A 59 -7.21 1.67 -20.52
N ARG A 60 -6.89 2.81 -21.15
CA ARG A 60 -7.04 2.99 -22.61
C ARG A 60 -6.02 2.13 -23.36
N TYR A 61 -4.83 1.97 -22.76
CA TYR A 61 -3.75 1.16 -23.31
C TYR A 61 -3.35 0.08 -22.30
N ASN A 62 -3.36 -1.18 -22.71
CA ASN A 62 -2.72 -2.28 -21.99
C ASN A 62 -1.55 -2.79 -22.84
N LEU A 63 -0.33 -2.73 -22.31
CA LEU A 63 0.89 -3.06 -23.05
C LEU A 63 1.28 -4.54 -22.92
N GLU A 64 0.68 -5.26 -21.96
CA GLU A 64 0.86 -6.71 -21.75
C GLU A 64 2.33 -7.13 -21.52
N ILE A 65 3.13 -6.24 -20.92
CA ILE A 65 4.56 -6.46 -20.68
C ILE A 65 4.77 -7.01 -19.27
N SER A 66 4.85 -8.34 -19.20
CA SER A 66 5.20 -9.08 -17.99
C SER A 66 6.42 -10.00 -18.23
N GLY A 67 6.94 -10.59 -17.16
CA GLY A 67 8.01 -11.58 -17.19
C GLY A 67 9.41 -11.07 -17.59
N GLY A 68 10.40 -11.96 -17.45
CA GLY A 68 11.80 -11.67 -17.72
C GLY A 68 12.52 -10.92 -16.58
N ASN A 69 13.83 -10.72 -16.75
CA ASN A 69 14.64 -9.95 -15.79
C ASN A 69 14.36 -8.45 -15.90
N HIS A 70 14.68 -7.68 -14.85
CA HIS A 70 14.42 -6.24 -14.76
C HIS A 70 14.82 -5.45 -16.02
N GLY A 71 16.04 -5.63 -16.53
CA GLY A 71 16.50 -4.89 -17.71
C GLY A 71 15.66 -5.16 -18.97
N ALA A 72 15.30 -6.42 -19.24
CA ALA A 72 14.50 -6.79 -20.41
C ALA A 72 13.04 -6.31 -20.28
N MET A 73 12.48 -6.37 -19.06
CA MET A 73 11.14 -5.86 -18.78
C MET A 73 11.08 -4.34 -18.92
N THR A 74 11.97 -3.61 -18.24
CA THR A 74 12.02 -2.14 -18.29
C THR A 74 12.31 -1.64 -19.71
N GLY A 75 13.18 -2.30 -20.49
CA GLY A 75 13.47 -1.93 -21.87
C GLY A 75 12.24 -2.01 -22.78
N ARG A 76 11.49 -3.12 -22.71
CA ARG A 76 10.22 -3.26 -23.46
C ARG A 76 9.18 -2.24 -23.01
N MET A 77 9.05 -1.99 -21.70
CA MET A 77 8.14 -0.98 -21.18
C MET A 77 8.50 0.42 -21.67
N LEU A 78 9.78 0.77 -21.70
CA LEU A 78 10.26 2.07 -22.15
C LEU A 78 9.85 2.33 -23.60
N GLU A 79 10.14 1.39 -24.51
CA GLU A 79 9.76 1.48 -25.92
C GLU A 79 8.24 1.61 -26.12
N ALA A 80 7.46 0.76 -25.45
CA ALA A 80 6.01 0.75 -25.60
C ALA A 80 5.34 2.01 -25.01
N VAL A 81 5.82 2.50 -23.85
CA VAL A 81 5.31 3.74 -23.25
C VAL A 81 5.68 4.94 -24.12
N GLU A 82 6.90 5.01 -24.66
CA GLU A 82 7.33 6.08 -25.56
C GLU A 82 6.38 6.22 -26.76
N ASN A 83 6.00 5.10 -27.39
CA ASN A 83 5.05 5.09 -28.50
C ASN A 83 3.68 5.70 -28.11
N VAL A 84 3.17 5.36 -26.92
CA VAL A 84 1.91 5.94 -26.42
C VAL A 84 2.05 7.44 -26.17
N LEU A 85 3.16 7.89 -25.57
CA LEU A 85 3.40 9.31 -25.29
C LEU A 85 3.53 10.14 -26.58
N LEU A 86 4.20 9.62 -27.61
CA LEU A 86 4.30 10.27 -28.91
C LEU A 86 2.94 10.43 -29.61
N GLN A 87 2.05 9.46 -29.43
CA GLN A 87 0.69 9.49 -29.97
C GLN A 87 -0.20 10.46 -29.18
N GLU A 88 -0.20 10.37 -27.84
CA GLU A 88 -1.15 11.10 -27.00
C GLU A 88 -0.73 12.55 -26.73
N ARG A 89 0.59 12.82 -26.72
CA ARG A 89 1.21 14.13 -26.46
C ARG A 89 0.60 14.81 -25.22
N PRO A 90 0.71 14.21 -24.03
CA PRO A 90 0.12 14.77 -22.82
C PRO A 90 0.85 16.03 -22.37
N ASP A 91 0.14 16.87 -21.60
CA ASP A 91 0.71 17.99 -20.87
C ASP A 91 1.52 17.49 -19.66
N TRP A 92 1.13 16.35 -19.06
CA TRP A 92 1.80 15.71 -17.93
C TRP A 92 1.82 14.19 -18.04
N VAL A 93 2.92 13.58 -17.61
CA VAL A 93 3.00 12.14 -17.36
C VAL A 93 3.00 11.88 -15.86
N LEU A 94 2.02 11.14 -15.37
CA LEU A 94 1.82 10.84 -13.96
C LEU A 94 2.27 9.40 -13.65
N VAL A 95 3.20 9.25 -12.70
CA VAL A 95 3.75 7.96 -12.25
C VAL A 95 3.66 7.82 -10.73
N TYR A 96 3.66 6.58 -10.23
CA TYR A 96 3.42 6.28 -8.82
C TYR A 96 4.48 5.34 -8.25
N GLY A 97 5.04 5.65 -7.09
CA GLY A 97 5.92 4.73 -6.35
C GLY A 97 7.20 4.42 -7.10
N ASP A 98 7.55 3.13 -7.25
CA ASP A 98 8.93 2.70 -7.52
C ASP A 98 9.06 1.42 -8.35
N THR A 99 8.04 1.06 -9.12
CA THR A 99 8.08 -0.14 -9.95
C THR A 99 8.90 0.09 -11.23
N ASN A 100 9.21 -0.99 -11.97
CA ASN A 100 9.82 -0.86 -13.30
C ASN A 100 8.93 -0.01 -14.23
N SER A 101 7.62 -0.04 -14.03
CA SER A 101 6.65 0.78 -14.77
C SER A 101 6.78 2.26 -14.44
N THR A 102 7.04 2.61 -13.17
CA THR A 102 7.37 3.98 -12.75
C THR A 102 8.61 4.46 -13.49
N LEU A 103 9.69 3.67 -13.44
CA LEU A 103 10.95 4.05 -14.07
C LEU A 103 10.81 4.19 -15.59
N ALA A 104 10.16 3.23 -16.26
CA ALA A 104 9.94 3.28 -17.70
C ALA A 104 9.09 4.50 -18.11
N GLY A 105 8.00 4.78 -17.38
CA GLY A 105 7.15 5.95 -17.63
C GLY A 105 7.89 7.27 -17.45
N ALA A 106 8.64 7.41 -16.35
CA ALA A 106 9.42 8.61 -16.05
C ALA A 106 10.54 8.84 -17.08
N LEU A 107 11.28 7.79 -17.45
CA LEU A 107 12.38 7.90 -18.41
C LEU A 107 11.88 8.19 -19.83
N ALA A 108 10.81 7.54 -20.30
CA ALA A 108 10.24 7.80 -21.63
C ALA A 108 9.80 9.28 -21.74
N ALA A 109 9.04 9.76 -20.77
CA ALA A 109 8.55 11.13 -20.72
C ALA A 109 9.70 12.15 -20.67
N ALA A 110 10.68 11.93 -19.79
CA ALA A 110 11.82 12.84 -19.63
C ALA A 110 12.66 12.97 -20.92
N LYS A 111 12.85 11.88 -21.67
CA LYS A 111 13.57 11.89 -22.95
C LYS A 111 12.78 12.55 -24.08
N LEU A 112 11.46 12.55 -24.00
CA LEU A 112 10.57 13.30 -24.89
C LEU A 112 10.34 14.76 -24.45
N HIS A 113 11.01 15.21 -23.38
CA HIS A 113 10.83 16.53 -22.78
C HIS A 113 9.39 16.82 -22.31
N MET A 114 8.66 15.78 -21.94
CA MET A 114 7.35 15.90 -21.31
C MET A 114 7.53 15.93 -19.78
N PRO A 115 6.85 16.83 -19.07
CA PRO A 115 7.05 16.97 -17.64
C PRO A 115 6.43 15.80 -16.90
N VAL A 116 7.15 15.32 -15.88
CA VAL A 116 6.77 14.14 -15.09
C VAL A 116 6.32 14.57 -13.70
N ALA A 117 5.18 14.04 -13.29
CA ALA A 117 4.62 14.17 -11.96
C ALA A 117 4.75 12.82 -11.24
N HIS A 118 5.51 12.78 -10.16
CA HIS A 118 5.82 11.55 -9.43
C HIS A 118 5.15 11.55 -8.06
N VAL A 119 4.14 10.69 -7.92
CA VAL A 119 3.39 10.47 -6.68
C VAL A 119 4.12 9.46 -5.81
N GLU A 120 4.21 9.76 -4.51
CA GLU A 120 5.01 9.01 -3.53
C GLU A 120 6.54 9.19 -3.74
N ALA A 121 6.95 10.39 -4.13
CA ALA A 121 8.34 10.75 -4.32
C ALA A 121 9.10 10.88 -3.00
N GLY A 122 10.42 10.66 -3.02
CA GLY A 122 11.31 10.96 -1.90
C GLY A 122 11.42 9.93 -0.78
N LEU A 123 10.66 8.84 -0.81
CA LEU A 123 10.87 7.74 0.15
C LEU A 123 12.25 7.09 -0.05
N ARG A 124 12.94 6.66 1.01
CA ARG A 124 14.25 6.00 0.91
C ARG A 124 14.33 4.81 1.84
N SER A 125 14.76 3.67 1.31
CA SER A 125 15.19 2.52 2.10
C SER A 125 16.69 2.57 2.41
N PHE A 126 17.45 3.36 1.63
CA PHE A 126 18.91 3.41 1.64
C PHE A 126 19.58 2.06 1.29
N ASN A 127 18.82 1.12 0.74
CA ASN A 127 19.29 -0.20 0.34
C ASN A 127 19.32 -0.33 -1.19
N MET A 128 20.46 0.01 -1.79
CA MET A 128 20.68 -0.07 -3.25
C MET A 128 20.66 -1.50 -3.82
N ARG A 129 20.53 -2.54 -2.97
CA ARG A 129 20.27 -3.91 -3.44
C ARG A 129 18.80 -4.12 -3.83
N MET A 130 17.89 -3.25 -3.38
CA MET A 130 16.48 -3.28 -3.76
C MET A 130 16.30 -2.62 -5.14
N PRO A 131 15.76 -3.32 -6.15
CA PRO A 131 15.44 -2.72 -7.44
C PRO A 131 14.52 -1.49 -7.32
N GLU A 132 13.58 -1.52 -6.38
CA GLU A 132 12.65 -0.43 -6.10
C GLU A 132 13.37 0.84 -5.66
N GLU A 133 14.43 0.74 -4.85
CA GLU A 133 15.20 1.91 -4.42
C GLU A 133 15.90 2.59 -5.61
N ILE A 134 16.46 1.79 -6.53
CA ILE A 134 17.07 2.27 -7.77
C ILE A 134 16.02 3.01 -8.63
N ASN A 135 14.88 2.36 -8.87
CA ASN A 135 13.79 2.92 -9.68
C ASN A 135 13.30 4.24 -9.11
N ARG A 136 13.10 4.30 -7.78
CA ARG A 136 12.57 5.48 -7.10
C ARG A 136 13.51 6.67 -7.20
N ILE A 137 14.80 6.47 -6.92
CA ILE A 137 15.82 7.53 -7.03
C ILE A 137 15.88 8.04 -8.46
N LEU A 138 15.95 7.15 -9.46
CA LEU A 138 16.05 7.56 -10.85
C LEU A 138 14.78 8.29 -11.34
N ALA A 139 13.59 7.85 -10.94
CA ALA A 139 12.33 8.53 -11.26
C ALA A 139 12.24 9.91 -10.60
N ASP A 140 12.61 10.04 -9.33
CA ASP A 140 12.67 11.34 -8.63
C ASP A 140 13.58 12.33 -9.39
N ARG A 141 14.76 11.86 -9.86
CA ARG A 141 15.75 12.73 -10.53
C ARG A 141 15.30 13.31 -11.87
N VAL A 142 14.36 12.67 -12.55
CA VAL A 142 13.85 13.13 -13.85
C VAL A 142 12.46 13.76 -13.76
N SER A 143 11.90 13.86 -12.54
CA SER A 143 10.57 14.39 -12.31
C SER A 143 10.55 15.91 -12.16
N SER A 144 9.53 16.55 -12.72
CA SER A 144 9.31 18.00 -12.64
C SER A 144 8.49 18.39 -11.42
N MET A 145 7.56 17.52 -11.00
CA MET A 145 6.82 17.63 -9.74
C MET A 145 6.98 16.35 -8.93
N LEU A 146 7.36 16.50 -7.66
CA LEU A 146 7.61 15.44 -6.70
C LEU A 146 6.61 15.57 -5.56
N PHE A 147 5.64 14.68 -5.51
CA PHE A 147 4.58 14.67 -4.51
C PHE A 147 4.95 13.74 -3.37
N CYS A 148 5.44 14.34 -2.29
CA CYS A 148 5.96 13.65 -1.12
C CYS A 148 4.84 13.30 -0.13
N PRO A 149 4.83 12.07 0.41
CA PRO A 149 3.83 11.65 1.38
C PRO A 149 4.10 12.13 2.80
N THR A 150 5.35 12.46 3.13
CA THR A 150 5.79 12.85 4.48
C THR A 150 6.89 13.91 4.44
N GLU A 151 7.14 14.58 5.57
CA GLU A 151 8.29 15.48 5.74
C GLU A 151 9.63 14.74 5.63
N THR A 152 9.68 13.46 6.04
CA THR A 152 10.87 12.60 5.86
C THR A 152 11.23 12.50 4.37
N ALA A 153 10.23 12.30 3.51
CA ALA A 153 10.45 12.19 2.07
C ALA A 153 10.96 13.50 1.46
N VAL A 154 10.42 14.65 1.91
CA VAL A 154 10.93 15.97 1.52
C VAL A 154 12.39 16.16 1.97
N ALA A 155 12.72 15.75 3.20
CA ALA A 155 14.08 15.87 3.72
C ALA A 155 15.07 15.00 2.94
N ASN A 156 14.68 13.79 2.54
CA ASN A 156 15.50 12.91 1.70
C ASN A 156 15.82 13.57 0.34
N LEU A 157 14.81 14.09 -0.36
CA LEU A 157 15.01 14.79 -1.64
C LEU A 157 15.93 15.99 -1.48
N ARG A 158 15.74 16.77 -0.41
CA ARG A 158 16.61 17.91 -0.08
C ARG A 158 18.06 17.47 0.13
N ALA A 159 18.30 16.35 0.81
CA ALA A 159 19.64 15.80 1.02
C ALA A 159 20.32 15.38 -0.29
N GLU A 160 19.54 15.03 -1.32
CA GLU A 160 20.02 14.71 -2.68
C GLU A 160 20.10 15.94 -3.60
N GLY A 161 19.86 17.15 -3.06
CA GLY A 161 19.90 18.40 -3.80
C GLY A 161 18.68 18.67 -4.66
N ILE A 162 17.57 17.95 -4.45
CA ILE A 162 16.29 18.16 -5.15
C ILE A 162 15.40 19.03 -4.26
N THR A 163 15.25 20.31 -4.63
CA THR A 163 14.44 21.28 -3.88
C THR A 163 13.34 21.93 -4.72
N ASN A 164 13.48 21.91 -6.04
CA ASN A 164 12.49 22.47 -6.96
C ASN A 164 11.40 21.43 -7.27
N GLY A 165 10.14 21.89 -7.35
CA GLY A 165 9.01 21.01 -7.66
C GLY A 165 8.67 20.01 -6.55
N VAL A 166 9.20 20.17 -5.34
CA VAL A 166 8.95 19.28 -4.20
C VAL A 166 7.76 19.78 -3.39
N HIS A 167 6.75 18.95 -3.23
CA HIS A 167 5.50 19.28 -2.53
C HIS A 167 5.15 18.21 -1.50
N ASN A 168 5.09 18.57 -0.22
CA ASN A 168 4.49 17.70 0.79
C ASN A 168 2.96 17.80 0.70
N ILE A 169 2.32 16.75 0.19
CA ILE A 169 0.87 16.73 -0.05
C ILE A 169 0.14 15.71 0.85
N GLY A 170 0.89 14.89 1.59
CA GLY A 170 0.35 13.75 2.32
C GLY A 170 0.27 12.48 1.46
N ASP A 171 -0.31 11.43 1.99
CA ASP A 171 -0.33 10.13 1.32
C ASP A 171 -1.68 9.84 0.65
N VAL A 172 -1.67 9.60 -0.66
CA VAL A 172 -2.89 9.22 -1.40
C VAL A 172 -3.50 7.90 -0.90
N MET A 173 -2.74 7.03 -0.24
CA MET A 173 -3.31 5.85 0.42
C MET A 173 -4.19 6.25 1.61
N TYR A 174 -3.97 7.40 2.24
CA TYR A 174 -4.83 7.88 3.30
C TYR A 174 -6.20 8.32 2.74
N ASP A 175 -6.21 9.03 1.61
CA ASP A 175 -7.44 9.37 0.87
C ASP A 175 -8.26 8.10 0.55
N ILE A 176 -7.57 7.06 0.07
CA ILE A 176 -8.15 5.74 -0.21
C ILE A 176 -8.73 5.10 1.04
N ALA A 177 -7.97 5.06 2.13
CA ALA A 177 -8.41 4.47 3.39
C ALA A 177 -9.67 5.18 3.92
N LEU A 178 -9.71 6.51 3.89
CA LEU A 178 -10.88 7.28 4.32
C LEU A 178 -12.11 7.01 3.44
N PHE A 179 -11.93 6.94 2.12
CA PHE A 179 -13.01 6.64 1.19
C PHE A 179 -13.60 5.25 1.43
N TYR A 180 -12.75 4.22 1.48
CA TYR A 180 -13.22 2.85 1.67
C TYR A 180 -13.67 2.54 3.08
N ARG A 181 -13.22 3.28 4.10
CA ARG A 181 -13.75 3.19 5.46
C ARG A 181 -15.27 3.34 5.45
N ASP A 182 -15.76 4.41 4.80
CA ASP A 182 -17.18 4.75 4.79
C ASP A 182 -17.97 3.79 3.91
N GLN A 183 -17.38 3.31 2.80
CA GLN A 183 -18.00 2.30 1.94
C GLN A 183 -18.12 0.94 2.66
N ALA A 184 -17.04 0.48 3.30
CA ALA A 184 -17.01 -0.78 4.05
C ALA A 184 -18.03 -0.79 5.19
N ARG A 185 -18.18 0.33 5.93
CA ARG A 185 -19.23 0.47 6.97
C ARG A 185 -20.65 0.28 6.43
N ARG A 186 -20.91 0.68 5.19
CA ARG A 186 -22.24 0.58 4.57
C ARG A 186 -22.48 -0.78 3.92
N GLN A 187 -21.45 -1.39 3.34
CA GLN A 187 -21.60 -2.55 2.45
C GLN A 187 -21.16 -3.88 3.08
N SER A 188 -20.13 -3.88 3.93
CA SER A 188 -19.61 -5.11 4.51
C SER A 188 -20.55 -5.66 5.58
N LYS A 189 -20.75 -6.98 5.57
CA LYS A 189 -21.45 -7.73 6.62
C LYS A 189 -20.49 -8.65 7.38
N CYS A 190 -19.18 -8.46 7.25
CA CYS A 190 -18.17 -9.38 7.74
C CYS A 190 -18.24 -9.54 9.27
N LEU A 191 -18.34 -8.43 10.01
CA LEU A 191 -18.48 -8.46 11.47
C LEU A 191 -19.68 -9.30 11.91
N GLN A 192 -20.85 -9.11 11.28
CA GLN A 192 -22.06 -9.89 11.58
C GLN A 192 -21.87 -11.37 11.25
N LYS A 193 -21.32 -11.70 10.07
CA LYS A 193 -21.06 -13.08 9.64
C LYS A 193 -20.10 -13.81 10.59
N LEU A 194 -19.11 -13.10 11.12
CA LEU A 194 -18.11 -13.65 12.04
C LEU A 194 -18.53 -13.55 13.52
N GLY A 195 -19.67 -12.92 13.82
CA GLY A 195 -20.16 -12.70 15.18
C GLY A 195 -19.20 -11.85 16.02
N LEU A 196 -18.71 -10.74 15.45
CA LEU A 196 -17.75 -9.82 16.05
C LEU A 196 -18.41 -8.48 16.35
N ALA A 197 -17.97 -7.84 17.43
CA ALA A 197 -18.33 -6.47 17.78
C ALA A 197 -17.12 -5.54 17.54
N GLU A 198 -17.38 -4.28 17.20
CA GLU A 198 -16.33 -3.26 17.09
C GLU A 198 -15.56 -3.14 18.41
N GLY A 199 -14.22 -3.12 18.31
CA GLY A 199 -13.31 -3.12 19.46
C GLY A 199 -13.27 -4.45 20.23
N GLY A 200 -13.97 -5.49 19.79
CA GLY A 200 -14.12 -6.76 20.50
C GLY A 200 -13.24 -7.90 20.00
N PHE A 201 -12.26 -7.65 19.13
CA PHE A 201 -11.43 -8.69 18.53
C PHE A 201 -10.05 -8.17 18.09
N VAL A 202 -9.13 -9.11 17.87
CA VAL A 202 -7.85 -8.90 17.20
C VAL A 202 -7.95 -9.34 15.75
N LEU A 203 -7.47 -8.51 14.83
CA LEU A 203 -7.23 -8.93 13.46
C LEU A 203 -5.75 -9.31 13.31
N ALA A 204 -5.49 -10.49 12.75
CA ALA A 204 -4.14 -10.97 12.50
C ALA A 204 -3.92 -11.25 11.01
N THR A 205 -2.74 -10.93 10.48
CA THR A 205 -2.30 -11.36 9.15
C THR A 205 -0.84 -11.82 9.20
N CYS A 206 -0.51 -12.93 8.52
CA CYS A 206 0.86 -13.42 8.40
C CYS A 206 1.08 -14.03 7.01
N HIS A 207 1.86 -13.37 6.16
CA HIS A 207 2.07 -13.81 4.78
C HIS A 207 3.46 -13.46 4.19
N ARG A 208 4.34 -12.79 4.93
CA ARG A 208 5.70 -12.52 4.44
C ARG A 208 6.53 -13.79 4.44
N ALA A 209 7.27 -14.02 3.35
CA ALA A 209 8.15 -15.18 3.21
C ALA A 209 9.15 -15.30 4.38
N GLU A 210 9.69 -14.18 4.87
CA GLU A 210 10.60 -14.17 6.04
C GLU A 210 9.99 -14.82 7.29
N ASN A 211 8.67 -14.75 7.46
CA ASN A 211 7.95 -15.38 8.56
C ASN A 211 7.43 -16.77 8.18
N THR A 212 6.80 -16.93 7.01
CA THR A 212 6.14 -18.18 6.64
C THR A 212 7.11 -19.28 6.23
N ASP A 213 8.27 -18.92 5.68
CA ASP A 213 9.27 -19.88 5.20
C ASP A 213 10.33 -20.21 6.29
N ASN A 214 10.23 -19.57 7.45
CA ASN A 214 11.04 -19.87 8.64
C ASN A 214 10.18 -20.50 9.74
N LEU A 215 10.38 -21.80 9.97
CA LEU A 215 9.54 -22.57 10.88
C LEU A 215 9.55 -22.05 12.32
N GLU A 216 10.71 -21.61 12.83
CA GLU A 216 10.82 -21.08 14.20
C GLU A 216 10.05 -19.77 14.35
N ARG A 217 10.11 -18.88 13.35
CA ARG A 217 9.33 -17.63 13.34
C ARG A 217 7.84 -17.90 13.26
N LEU A 218 7.42 -18.77 12.33
CA LEU A 218 6.02 -19.14 12.17
C LEU A 218 5.45 -19.75 13.46
N LYS A 219 6.20 -20.65 14.11
CA LYS A 219 5.84 -21.25 15.39
C LYS A 219 5.70 -20.19 16.49
N GLY A 220 6.61 -19.23 16.58
CA GLY A 220 6.53 -18.13 17.54
C GLY A 220 5.26 -17.28 17.37
N ILE A 221 4.94 -16.90 16.13
CA ILE A 221 3.73 -16.14 15.79
C ILE A 221 2.46 -16.93 16.16
N VAL A 222 2.36 -18.17 15.70
CA VAL A 222 1.18 -19.02 15.95
C VAL A 222 0.97 -19.27 17.44
N THR A 223 2.06 -19.50 18.19
CA THR A 223 1.99 -19.65 19.65
C THR A 223 1.38 -18.42 20.33
N ALA A 224 1.80 -17.22 19.91
CA ALA A 224 1.25 -15.99 20.46
C ALA A 224 -0.22 -15.81 20.09
N LEU A 225 -0.59 -16.02 18.82
CA LEU A 225 -1.98 -15.89 18.35
C LEU A 225 -2.91 -16.84 19.11
N GLY A 226 -2.53 -18.10 19.31
CA GLY A 226 -3.33 -19.05 20.08
C GLY A 226 -3.52 -18.63 21.54
N ARG A 227 -2.48 -18.09 22.18
CA ARG A 227 -2.56 -17.56 23.56
C ARG A 227 -3.42 -16.29 23.66
N ILE A 228 -3.38 -15.42 22.66
CA ILE A 228 -4.23 -14.22 22.58
C ILE A 228 -5.69 -14.63 22.36
N ALA A 229 -5.94 -15.62 21.50
CA ALA A 229 -7.29 -16.10 21.19
C ALA A 229 -8.04 -16.69 22.39
N ALA A 230 -7.32 -17.12 23.44
CA ALA A 230 -7.90 -17.53 24.70
C ALA A 230 -8.45 -16.36 25.55
N ARG A 231 -8.06 -15.12 25.24
CA ARG A 231 -8.41 -13.90 25.99
C ARG A 231 -9.35 -12.98 25.21
N LEU A 232 -9.13 -12.85 23.90
CA LEU A 232 -9.92 -12.02 22.99
C LEU A 232 -10.02 -12.73 21.63
N PRO A 233 -11.18 -12.74 20.95
CA PRO A 233 -11.30 -13.37 19.63
C PRO A 233 -10.22 -12.86 18.67
N VAL A 234 -9.52 -13.79 18.01
CA VAL A 234 -8.54 -13.48 16.95
C VAL A 234 -9.11 -13.95 15.62
N VAL A 235 -9.13 -13.07 14.62
CA VAL A 235 -9.48 -13.41 13.24
C VAL A 235 -8.21 -13.47 12.41
N LEU A 236 -7.97 -14.57 11.72
CA LEU A 236 -6.80 -14.78 10.87
C LEU A 236 -7.24 -15.18 9.45
N PRO A 237 -7.39 -14.23 8.51
CA PRO A 237 -7.45 -14.54 7.10
C PRO A 237 -6.12 -15.17 6.67
N LEU A 238 -6.16 -16.43 6.28
CA LEU A 238 -4.95 -17.23 6.07
C LEU A 238 -4.87 -17.74 4.64
N HIS A 239 -3.77 -17.42 3.96
CA HIS A 239 -3.53 -17.91 2.60
C HIS A 239 -3.41 -19.45 2.59
N PRO A 240 -3.94 -20.16 1.58
CA PRO A 240 -3.87 -21.63 1.50
C PRO A 240 -2.45 -22.20 1.64
N ARG A 241 -1.44 -21.50 1.08
CA ARG A 241 -0.02 -21.85 1.25
C ARG A 241 0.39 -21.89 2.73
N THR A 242 0.11 -20.83 3.48
CA THR A 242 0.47 -20.76 4.91
C THR A 242 -0.34 -21.76 5.71
N ARG A 243 -1.63 -21.93 5.41
CA ARG A 243 -2.48 -22.98 6.03
C ARG A 243 -1.85 -24.36 5.86
N LYS A 244 -1.40 -24.70 4.65
CA LYS A 244 -0.74 -25.97 4.36
C LYS A 244 0.55 -26.13 5.18
N LEU A 245 1.41 -25.10 5.21
CA LEU A 245 2.63 -25.13 6.03
C LEU A 245 2.34 -25.37 7.52
N LEU A 246 1.28 -24.77 8.06
CA LEU A 246 0.89 -25.00 9.44
C LEU A 246 0.44 -26.44 9.70
N ILE A 247 -0.23 -27.08 8.74
CA ILE A 247 -0.66 -28.48 8.85
C ILE A 247 0.54 -29.42 8.70
N ASP A 248 1.36 -29.23 7.66
CA ASP A 248 2.51 -30.08 7.33
C ASP A 248 3.58 -30.10 8.45
N HIS A 249 3.59 -29.08 9.32
CA HIS A 249 4.51 -28.95 10.44
C HIS A 249 3.84 -29.06 11.82
N ASP A 250 2.62 -29.59 11.91
CA ASP A 250 1.87 -29.78 13.18
C ASP A 250 1.67 -28.50 14.02
N LEU A 251 1.74 -27.33 13.39
CA LEU A 251 1.55 -26.03 14.04
C LEU A 251 0.09 -25.58 14.08
N TYR A 252 -0.78 -26.11 13.21
CA TYR A 252 -2.17 -25.66 13.10
C TYR A 252 -2.95 -25.78 14.43
N GLY A 253 -2.70 -26.85 15.20
CA GLY A 253 -3.35 -27.05 16.51
C GLY A 253 -2.98 -25.99 17.55
N MET A 254 -1.83 -25.33 17.39
CA MET A 254 -1.38 -24.27 18.29
C MET A 254 -2.19 -22.97 18.15
N LEU A 255 -2.97 -22.82 17.07
CA LEU A 255 -3.90 -21.69 16.89
C LEU A 255 -5.09 -21.71 17.87
N GLY A 256 -5.40 -22.85 18.52
CA GLY A 256 -6.46 -22.91 19.52
C GLY A 256 -7.82 -22.40 19.00
N SER A 257 -8.35 -21.35 19.63
CA SER A 257 -9.64 -20.71 19.30
C SER A 257 -9.57 -19.60 18.24
N VAL A 258 -8.42 -19.41 17.57
CA VAL A 258 -8.29 -18.43 16.47
C VAL A 258 -9.32 -18.77 15.38
N LYS A 259 -10.10 -17.77 14.96
CA LYS A 259 -11.02 -17.86 13.82
C LYS A 259 -10.23 -17.73 12.51
N VAL A 260 -9.80 -18.86 11.96
CA VAL A 260 -9.11 -18.89 10.66
C VAL A 260 -10.14 -18.78 9.54
N THR A 261 -9.96 -17.83 8.64
CA THR A 261 -10.81 -17.61 7.46
C THR A 261 -10.00 -17.77 6.18
N GLU A 262 -10.68 -17.98 5.05
CA GLU A 262 -10.05 -17.79 3.74
C GLU A 262 -9.71 -16.30 3.52
N PRO A 263 -8.81 -15.96 2.59
CA PRO A 263 -8.53 -14.56 2.25
C PRO A 263 -9.82 -13.78 1.98
N LEU A 264 -9.95 -12.62 2.62
CA LEU A 264 -11.18 -11.82 2.59
C LEU A 264 -11.22 -10.88 1.38
N PRO A 265 -12.41 -10.56 0.85
CA PRO A 265 -12.60 -9.45 -0.07
C PRO A 265 -12.12 -8.12 0.53
N PHE A 266 -11.74 -7.16 -0.31
CA PHE A 266 -11.10 -5.92 0.14
C PHE A 266 -11.96 -5.13 1.14
N LEU A 267 -13.24 -4.92 0.85
CA LEU A 267 -14.15 -4.19 1.75
C LEU A 267 -14.38 -4.91 3.09
N ASP A 268 -14.35 -6.25 3.09
CA ASP A 268 -14.46 -7.03 4.33
C ASP A 268 -13.19 -6.88 5.16
N MET A 269 -12.01 -6.86 4.53
CA MET A 269 -10.74 -6.57 5.21
C MET A 269 -10.75 -5.16 5.82
N VAL A 270 -11.13 -4.13 5.04
CA VAL A 270 -11.24 -2.74 5.53
C VAL A 270 -12.25 -2.62 6.68
N ALA A 271 -13.35 -3.37 6.64
CA ALA A 271 -14.32 -3.41 7.74
C ALA A 271 -13.73 -4.03 9.02
N LEU A 272 -12.93 -5.09 8.90
CA LEU A 272 -12.26 -5.69 10.05
C LEU A 272 -11.14 -4.80 10.60
N GLU A 273 -10.33 -4.20 9.74
CA GLU A 273 -9.21 -3.35 10.15
C GLU A 273 -9.69 -2.17 11.01
N GLN A 274 -10.67 -1.41 10.53
CA GLN A 274 -11.19 -0.25 11.27
C GLN A 274 -11.93 -0.63 12.56
N ALA A 275 -12.47 -1.85 12.62
CA ALA A 275 -13.26 -2.33 13.76
C ALA A 275 -12.43 -3.11 14.79
N ALA A 276 -11.21 -3.52 14.46
CA ALA A 276 -10.36 -4.28 15.36
C ALA A 276 -9.98 -3.47 16.62
N ASN A 277 -9.74 -4.17 17.72
CA ASN A 277 -9.16 -3.60 18.94
C ASN A 277 -7.66 -3.35 18.73
N VAL A 278 -6.97 -4.37 18.24
CA VAL A 278 -5.53 -4.37 17.91
C VAL A 278 -5.35 -5.16 16.62
N ILE A 279 -4.40 -4.74 15.79
CA ILE A 279 -3.98 -5.46 14.58
C ILE A 279 -2.58 -6.05 14.79
N LEU A 280 -2.41 -7.35 14.53
CA LEU A 280 -1.12 -8.04 14.49
C LEU A 280 -0.79 -8.37 13.04
N THR A 281 0.26 -7.80 12.46
CA THR A 281 0.51 -7.94 11.02
C THR A 281 1.99 -8.01 10.64
N ASP A 282 2.30 -8.67 9.54
CA ASP A 282 3.57 -8.53 8.80
C ASP A 282 3.37 -7.86 7.42
N SER A 283 2.17 -7.38 7.13
CA SER A 283 1.85 -6.66 5.90
C SER A 283 2.42 -5.25 5.93
N GLY A 284 2.99 -4.78 4.82
CA GLY A 284 3.35 -3.37 4.69
C GLY A 284 2.10 -2.47 4.64
N GLY A 285 1.08 -2.85 3.87
CA GLY A 285 -0.15 -2.06 3.72
C GLY A 285 -0.94 -1.93 5.03
N VAL A 286 -1.17 -3.07 5.69
CA VAL A 286 -2.01 -3.13 6.90
C VAL A 286 -1.41 -2.33 8.06
N GLN A 287 -0.08 -2.24 8.17
CA GLN A 287 0.56 -1.37 9.16
C GLN A 287 0.14 0.09 9.01
N LYS A 288 0.06 0.56 7.76
CA LYS A 288 -0.30 1.94 7.44
C LYS A 288 -1.81 2.15 7.55
N GLU A 289 -2.60 1.18 7.11
CA GLU A 289 -4.06 1.19 7.24
C GLU A 289 -4.50 1.20 8.71
N ALA A 290 -3.84 0.40 9.57
CA ALA A 290 -4.04 0.44 11.02
C ALA A 290 -3.82 1.84 11.60
N PHE A 291 -2.74 2.52 11.19
CA PHE A 291 -2.46 3.90 11.56
C PHE A 291 -3.57 4.84 11.09
N PHE A 292 -4.00 4.74 9.82
CA PHE A 292 -5.07 5.57 9.27
C PHE A 292 -6.41 5.41 9.99
N TYR A 293 -6.72 4.19 10.47
CA TYR A 293 -7.94 3.92 11.22
C TYR A 293 -7.81 4.18 12.73
N GLY A 294 -6.62 4.56 13.21
CA GLY A 294 -6.36 4.79 14.64
C GLY A 294 -6.43 3.51 15.47
N VAL A 295 -6.08 2.37 14.87
CA VAL A 295 -6.06 1.06 15.53
C VAL A 295 -4.61 0.69 15.89
N PRO A 296 -4.32 0.37 17.16
CA PRO A 296 -2.99 -0.08 17.58
C PRO A 296 -2.47 -1.25 16.72
N CYS A 297 -1.24 -1.12 16.25
CA CYS A 297 -0.58 -2.10 15.39
C CYS A 297 0.61 -2.75 16.10
N ILE A 298 0.73 -4.06 15.96
CA ILE A 298 1.88 -4.84 16.39
C ILE A 298 2.44 -5.52 15.14
N THR A 299 3.61 -5.06 14.72
CA THR A 299 4.27 -5.55 13.52
C THR A 299 5.16 -6.74 13.84
N MET A 300 4.82 -7.89 13.27
CA MET A 300 5.54 -9.15 13.43
C MET A 300 6.75 -9.25 12.48
N ARG A 301 7.53 -8.17 12.37
CA ARG A 301 8.75 -8.03 11.57
C ARG A 301 9.85 -7.39 12.41
N ASP A 302 11.08 -7.54 11.95
CA ASP A 302 12.26 -6.94 12.60
C ASP A 302 12.48 -5.48 12.17
N GLU A 303 11.91 -5.09 11.02
CA GLU A 303 12.03 -3.76 10.43
C GLU A 303 10.72 -3.33 9.75
N THR A 304 10.56 -2.02 9.53
CA THR A 304 9.43 -1.45 8.78
C THR A 304 9.86 -0.20 8.03
N GLU A 305 9.26 -0.01 6.87
CA GLU A 305 9.40 1.16 6.01
C GLU A 305 8.58 2.36 6.54
N TRP A 306 7.62 2.11 7.47
CA TRP A 306 6.71 3.12 8.03
C TRP A 306 7.17 3.61 9.40
N VAL A 307 8.35 4.22 9.45
CA VAL A 307 9.00 4.63 10.71
C VAL A 307 8.17 5.63 11.52
N GLU A 308 7.34 6.45 10.87
CA GLU A 308 6.46 7.40 11.55
C GLU A 308 5.40 6.70 12.41
N THR A 309 4.92 5.52 11.98
CA THR A 309 3.96 4.73 12.76
C THR A 309 4.56 4.21 14.07
N VAL A 310 5.86 3.89 14.06
CA VAL A 310 6.60 3.46 15.24
C VAL A 310 6.96 4.67 16.12
N GLY A 311 7.42 5.75 15.50
CA GLY A 311 7.81 6.98 16.21
C GLY A 311 6.67 7.63 16.99
N THR A 312 5.43 7.51 16.50
CA THR A 312 4.20 7.99 17.17
C THR A 312 3.65 7.01 18.21
N GLY A 313 4.21 5.80 18.32
CA GLY A 313 3.74 4.75 19.21
C GLY A 313 2.45 4.04 18.78
N ALA A 314 1.94 4.35 17.57
CA ALA A 314 0.78 3.68 16.98
C ALA A 314 1.10 2.25 16.51
N ASN A 315 2.36 1.98 16.19
CA ASN A 315 2.87 0.69 15.78
C ASN A 315 4.07 0.27 16.64
N ARG A 316 4.25 -1.04 16.83
CA ARG A 316 5.40 -1.61 17.54
C ARG A 316 5.97 -2.81 16.79
N LEU A 317 7.26 -2.77 16.47
CA LEU A 317 8.01 -3.91 15.92
C LEU A 317 8.33 -4.91 17.04
N VAL A 318 8.04 -6.19 16.82
CA VAL A 318 8.27 -7.27 17.82
C VAL A 318 8.96 -8.51 17.24
N GLY A 319 9.29 -8.51 15.95
CA GLY A 319 9.76 -9.71 15.26
C GLY A 319 8.73 -10.85 15.33
N ALA A 320 9.20 -12.09 15.42
CA ALA A 320 8.33 -13.26 15.47
C ALA A 320 8.34 -13.98 16.84
N SER A 321 8.86 -13.33 17.89
CA SER A 321 8.95 -13.94 19.23
C SER A 321 7.60 -13.97 19.92
N ALA A 322 7.17 -15.16 20.37
CA ALA A 322 5.89 -15.32 21.06
C ALA A 322 5.78 -14.44 22.32
N SER A 323 6.86 -14.33 23.10
CA SER A 323 6.88 -13.52 24.32
C SER A 323 6.83 -12.03 24.02
N ALA A 324 7.54 -11.56 22.96
CA ALA A 324 7.53 -10.16 22.56
C ALA A 324 6.16 -9.74 22.02
N ILE A 325 5.52 -10.59 21.20
CA ILE A 325 4.17 -10.37 20.67
C ILE A 325 3.16 -10.26 21.84
N LEU A 326 3.20 -11.18 22.81
CA LEU A 326 2.30 -11.14 23.97
C LEU A 326 2.51 -9.90 24.83
N ALA A 327 3.76 -9.53 25.12
CA ALA A 327 4.06 -8.32 25.90
C ALA A 327 3.59 -7.03 25.20
N ALA A 328 3.73 -6.96 23.87
CA ALA A 328 3.21 -5.84 23.09
C ALA A 328 1.67 -5.83 23.03
N PHE A 329 1.04 -7.00 22.96
CA PHE A 329 -0.42 -7.12 23.03
C PHE A 329 -0.95 -6.62 24.37
N ASP A 330 -0.31 -7.00 25.48
CA ASP A 330 -0.68 -6.53 26.82
C ASP A 330 -0.55 -5.01 26.96
N ASP A 331 0.51 -4.42 26.41
CA ASP A 331 0.68 -2.97 26.35
C ASP A 331 -0.41 -2.29 25.50
N ALA A 332 -0.72 -2.85 24.33
CA ALA A 332 -1.73 -2.31 23.42
C ALA A 332 -3.16 -2.37 24.01
N MET A 333 -3.52 -3.44 24.72
CA MET A 333 -4.82 -3.58 25.38
C MET A 333 -5.07 -2.54 26.49
N ASN A 334 -4.00 -1.99 27.08
CA ASN A 334 -4.09 -0.95 28.10
C ASN A 334 -4.14 0.46 27.53
N LYS A 335 -3.90 0.63 26.22
CA LYS A 335 -3.97 1.92 25.54
C LYS A 335 -5.40 2.15 25.05
N THR A 336 -6.03 3.22 25.51
CA THR A 336 -7.18 3.79 24.80
C THR A 336 -6.75 4.14 23.38
N ARG A 337 -7.63 3.95 22.37
CA ARG A 337 -7.39 4.43 20.99
C ARG A 337 -6.95 5.89 21.06
N THR A 338 -5.64 6.13 20.97
CA THR A 338 -5.08 7.46 21.14
C THR A 338 -5.46 8.26 19.92
N ALA A 339 -6.01 9.47 20.10
CA ALA A 339 -6.10 10.40 18.99
C ALA A 339 -4.68 10.67 18.51
N ILE A 340 -4.36 10.22 17.29
CA ILE A 340 -3.07 10.52 16.68
C ILE A 340 -3.10 12.02 16.36
N HIS A 341 -2.46 12.81 17.20
CA HIS A 341 -2.39 14.27 17.03
C HIS A 341 -1.50 14.65 15.84
N ASP A 342 -0.46 13.85 15.60
CA ASP A 342 0.44 14.01 14.46
C ASP A 342 -0.18 13.41 13.20
N LYS A 343 -0.15 14.17 12.10
CA LYS A 343 -0.66 13.75 10.80
C LYS A 343 0.49 13.58 9.79
N PRO A 344 1.40 12.62 10.00
CA PRO A 344 2.60 12.47 9.16
C PRO A 344 2.26 12.20 7.69
N TYR A 345 1.09 11.62 7.43
CA TYR A 345 0.59 11.28 6.09
C TYR A 345 -0.49 12.27 5.58
N GLY A 346 -0.59 13.46 6.17
CA GLY A 346 -1.51 14.51 5.74
C GLY A 346 -2.94 14.37 6.27
N ASP A 347 -3.88 15.02 5.59
CA ASP A 347 -5.27 15.23 6.02
C ASP A 347 -6.29 14.40 5.24
N GLY A 348 -5.85 13.60 4.26
CA GLY A 348 -6.72 12.76 3.45
C GLY A 348 -7.32 13.44 2.22
N ASP A 349 -6.69 14.51 1.71
CA ASP A 349 -7.00 15.15 0.43
C ASP A 349 -5.73 15.33 -0.42
N ALA A 350 -4.79 14.38 -0.34
CA ALA A 350 -3.55 14.36 -1.11
C ALA A 350 -3.81 14.40 -2.63
N ALA A 351 -4.76 13.61 -3.11
CA ALA A 351 -5.19 13.59 -4.51
C ALA A 351 -5.78 14.93 -4.95
N GLY A 352 -6.55 15.60 -4.09
CA GLY A 352 -7.07 16.96 -4.32
C GLY A 352 -5.94 17.96 -4.56
N LYS A 353 -4.93 17.94 -3.70
CA LYS A 353 -3.74 18.80 -3.77
C LYS A 353 -2.90 18.54 -5.02
N ILE A 354 -2.69 17.26 -5.38
CA ILE A 354 -1.96 16.87 -6.60
C ILE A 354 -2.64 17.48 -7.83
N VAL A 355 -3.94 17.25 -8.01
CA VAL A 355 -4.66 17.72 -9.20
C VAL A 355 -4.69 19.24 -9.25
N ALA A 356 -4.88 19.91 -8.11
CA ALA A 356 -4.85 21.37 -8.04
C ALA A 356 -3.50 21.98 -8.46
N LEU A 357 -2.38 21.31 -8.16
CA LEU A 357 -1.04 21.75 -8.57
C LEU A 357 -0.77 21.51 -10.06
N LEU A 358 -1.32 20.43 -10.65
CA LEU A 358 -1.13 20.13 -12.07
C LEU A 358 -1.87 21.10 -13.00
N VAL A 359 -2.97 21.71 -12.53
CA VAL A 359 -3.82 22.64 -13.31
C VAL A 359 -3.36 24.10 -13.23
N GLN A 360 -2.45 24.43 -12.31
CA GLN A 360 -1.83 25.76 -12.21
C GLN A 360 -0.88 26.01 -13.38
#